data_AF-A0A8J4XRA2-F1
#
_entry.id   AF-A0A8J4XRA2-F1
#
_cell.length_a   1.000
_cell.length_b   1.000
_cell.length_c   1.000
_cell.angle_alpha   90.00
_cell.angle_beta   90.00
_cell.angle_gamma   90.00
#
_symmetry.space_group_name_H-M   'P 1'
#
loop_
_entity.id
_entity.type
_entity.pdbx_description
1 polymer ?
#
loop_
_entity_poly.entity_id
_entity_poly.type
_entity_poly.pdbx_seq_one_letter_code
_entity_poly.pdbx_strand_id
1 'polypeptide(L)'
;MIVSSYLVRMEPFTQHFLRLQGGHFDLADRMFHSMKEAWHSASRNNMADVKELIPEFFYLPEFFGNSNKFDLGCKQSGKQLDDVVLPPWAKGDAREFIRLHRMALECDFVSAHLHEWIDLIFGYKQLGQPAVEAINVFHHLFYEGNVDIYNIEDPLKKNATIGFINNFGQIPKQLFRKPHPCKKLSGQRTSIIDAGPLSQAPTVTPIEKVFYQNLDNLRPSMHAIKEVKGAVGQIIAQDKIILAVEQNKTLIPATYQRFLAWGFADQSLRIGGYESERAVLVSETPQNGEILAAVCPNNKTIITAGTSTVINVYEVIKRQLVQKKTLYGHCDGITCLAACSAYGLLVSGSRDRSAIIWDLARLAYVRQLAPHQAPVAALAINEQTGDIATCAGTWLHVWSINGAAVATVNTALGAHSPQQQILCVAFSTMYEWDPNNVIMTGSSDGVVRVSQRDESG
;
A
#
# COMPACT_ATOMS: atom_id res chain seq x y z
N MET A 1 -24.25 -2.37 10.67
CA MET A 1 -23.96 -1.42 11.78
C MET A 1 -22.50 -1.46 12.24
N ILE A 2 -21.91 -2.64 12.50
CA ILE A 2 -20.54 -2.78 13.06
C ILE A 2 -19.46 -2.06 12.20
N VAL A 3 -19.42 -2.34 10.89
CA VAL A 3 -18.42 -1.73 9.98
C VAL A 3 -18.50 -0.20 10.04
N SER A 4 -19.69 0.38 9.88
CA SER A 4 -19.90 1.83 9.95
C SER A 4 -19.57 2.40 11.34
N SER A 5 -19.71 1.61 12.42
CA SER A 5 -19.35 2.03 13.78
C SER A 5 -17.84 2.12 13.97
N TYR A 6 -17.06 1.18 13.43
CA TYR A 6 -15.60 1.26 13.47
C TYR A 6 -15.09 2.38 12.57
N LEU A 7 -15.65 2.49 11.36
CA LEU A 7 -15.20 3.43 10.33
C LEU A 7 -15.89 4.80 10.39
N VAL A 8 -16.58 5.13 11.50
CA VAL A 8 -17.43 6.32 11.65
C VAL A 8 -16.69 7.65 11.40
N ARG A 9 -15.35 7.66 11.46
CA ARG A 9 -14.51 8.85 11.22
C ARG A 9 -14.12 9.05 9.75
N MET A 10 -14.47 8.11 8.87
CA MET A 10 -14.15 8.18 7.45
C MET A 10 -15.39 8.28 6.59
N GLU A 11 -15.29 9.01 5.50
CA GLU A 11 -16.30 8.98 4.44
C GLU A 11 -16.05 7.80 3.50
N PRO A 12 -17.11 7.19 2.93
CA PRO A 12 -18.53 7.52 3.08
C PRO A 12 -19.20 6.89 4.31
N PHE A 13 -18.45 6.20 5.17
CA PHE A 13 -19.01 5.43 6.30
C PHE A 13 -19.69 6.31 7.35
N THR A 14 -19.22 7.55 7.51
CA THR A 14 -19.84 8.58 8.34
C THR A 14 -21.28 8.82 7.90
N GLN A 15 -21.51 9.10 6.60
CA GLN A 15 -22.86 9.28 6.07
C GLN A 15 -23.76 8.06 6.26
N HIS A 16 -23.22 6.86 6.09
CA HIS A 16 -23.97 5.62 6.34
C HIS A 16 -24.35 5.48 7.81
N PHE A 17 -23.44 5.80 8.73
CA PHE A 17 -23.70 5.77 10.16
C PHE A 17 -24.80 6.76 10.56
N LEU A 18 -24.72 8.01 10.07
CA LEU A 18 -25.74 9.03 10.33
C LEU A 18 -27.12 8.60 9.83
N ARG A 19 -27.21 8.04 8.61
CA ARG A 19 -28.49 7.54 8.07
C ARG A 19 -29.10 6.43 8.92
N LEU A 20 -28.28 5.55 9.47
CA LEU A 20 -28.74 4.48 10.37
C LEU A 20 -29.21 5.01 11.73
N GLN A 21 -28.73 6.18 12.16
CA GLN A 21 -29.04 6.81 13.45
C GLN A 21 -30.01 8.00 13.35
N GLY A 22 -30.76 8.11 12.26
CA GLY A 22 -31.77 9.18 12.12
C GLY A 22 -31.21 10.57 11.78
N GLY A 23 -29.98 10.65 11.28
CA GLY A 23 -29.36 11.86 10.74
C GLY A 23 -28.36 12.56 11.68
N HIS A 24 -28.11 12.01 12.87
CA HIS A 24 -27.14 12.56 13.82
C HIS A 24 -26.18 11.48 14.34
N PHE A 25 -25.07 11.89 14.95
CA PHE A 25 -24.16 10.95 15.62
C PHE A 25 -24.85 10.29 16.81
N ASP A 26 -24.37 9.12 17.19
CA ASP A 26 -24.84 8.41 18.37
C ASP A 26 -24.34 9.10 19.65
N LEU A 27 -24.88 8.73 20.81
CA LEU A 27 -24.35 9.14 22.10
C LEU A 27 -22.85 8.82 22.18
N ALA A 28 -22.06 9.82 22.55
CA ALA A 28 -20.61 9.73 22.60
C ALA A 28 -20.09 8.52 23.40
N ASP A 29 -20.76 8.16 24.50
CA ASP A 29 -20.41 7.01 25.32
C ASP A 29 -20.58 5.64 24.61
N ARG A 30 -21.40 5.57 23.56
CA ARG A 30 -21.63 4.35 22.77
C ARG A 30 -20.73 4.26 21.53
N MET A 31 -20.11 5.38 21.13
CA MET A 31 -19.31 5.41 19.93
C MET A 31 -17.94 4.79 20.15
N PHE A 32 -17.42 4.20 19.07
CA PHE A 32 -16.06 3.67 19.04
C PHE A 32 -15.06 4.81 19.24
N HIS A 33 -14.32 4.78 20.36
CA HIS A 33 -13.38 5.85 20.71
C HIS A 33 -12.10 5.35 21.40
N SER A 34 -12.02 4.07 21.77
CA SER A 34 -10.86 3.51 22.47
C SER A 34 -10.74 2.03 22.17
N MET A 35 -9.56 1.60 21.72
CA MET A 35 -9.34 0.17 21.45
C MET A 35 -9.37 -0.67 22.73
N LYS A 36 -8.87 -0.11 23.83
CA LYS A 36 -8.92 -0.80 25.13
C LYS A 36 -10.35 -1.01 25.60
N GLU A 37 -11.21 0.00 25.49
CA GLU A 37 -12.61 -0.11 25.89
C GLU A 37 -13.40 -1.04 24.96
N ALA A 38 -13.18 -0.96 23.64
CA ALA A 38 -13.79 -1.86 22.66
C ALA A 38 -13.42 -3.34 22.93
N TRP A 39 -12.13 -3.62 23.16
CA TRP A 39 -11.67 -4.95 23.54
C TRP A 39 -12.32 -5.44 24.84
N HIS A 40 -12.35 -4.62 25.89
CA HIS A 40 -12.96 -5.02 27.16
C HIS A 40 -14.47 -5.23 27.07
N SER A 41 -15.17 -4.44 26.24
CA SER A 41 -16.58 -4.64 25.93
C SER A 41 -16.79 -6.04 25.35
N ALA A 42 -16.07 -6.36 24.27
CA ALA A 42 -16.24 -7.62 23.54
C ALA A 42 -15.71 -8.87 24.28
N SER A 43 -14.67 -8.73 25.10
CA SER A 43 -14.02 -9.89 25.74
C SER A 43 -14.57 -10.25 27.12
N ARG A 44 -15.21 -9.31 27.84
CA ARG A 44 -15.62 -9.56 29.24
C ARG A 44 -16.75 -8.72 29.80
N ASN A 45 -16.90 -7.45 29.38
CA ASN A 45 -17.78 -6.51 30.08
C ASN A 45 -19.23 -6.56 29.57
N ASN A 46 -19.45 -6.97 28.33
CA ASN A 46 -20.77 -6.97 27.71
C ASN A 46 -21.07 -8.32 27.04
N MET A 47 -21.97 -9.10 27.64
CA MET A 47 -22.38 -10.41 27.11
C MET A 47 -23.08 -10.33 25.74
N ALA A 48 -23.54 -9.16 25.33
CA ALA A 48 -24.14 -8.94 24.01
C ALA A 48 -23.13 -8.43 22.97
N ASP A 49 -21.89 -8.11 23.37
CA ASP A 49 -20.85 -7.63 22.45
C ASP A 49 -19.93 -8.79 22.08
N VAL A 50 -20.20 -9.43 20.95
CA VAL A 50 -19.39 -10.53 20.40
C VAL A 50 -18.78 -10.15 19.05
N LYS A 51 -18.45 -8.86 18.88
CA LYS A 51 -17.94 -8.33 17.62
C LYS A 51 -16.54 -8.84 17.33
N GLU A 52 -16.32 -9.21 16.07
CA GLU A 52 -15.01 -9.47 15.50
C GLU A 52 -14.42 -8.22 14.86
N LEU A 53 -13.11 -8.26 14.57
CA LEU A 53 -12.42 -7.20 13.84
C LEU A 53 -12.81 -7.19 12.36
N ILE A 54 -12.66 -6.02 11.74
CA ILE A 54 -12.77 -5.82 10.29
C ILE A 54 -11.38 -5.75 9.65
N PRO A 55 -11.23 -6.03 8.34
CA PRO A 55 -9.92 -6.05 7.67
C PRO A 55 -9.10 -4.76 7.84
N GLU A 56 -9.76 -3.60 7.94
CA GLU A 56 -9.15 -2.27 8.07
C GLU A 56 -8.20 -2.17 9.28
N PHE A 57 -8.43 -2.97 10.33
CA PHE A 57 -7.53 -3.07 11.49
C PHE A 57 -6.13 -3.60 11.18
N PHE A 58 -5.89 -4.07 9.96
CA PHE A 58 -4.61 -4.64 9.53
C PHE A 58 -3.94 -3.87 8.41
N TYR A 59 -4.57 -2.84 7.83
CA TYR A 59 -3.95 -2.08 6.73
C TYR A 59 -4.31 -0.58 6.65
N LEU A 60 -5.37 -0.12 7.35
CA LEU A 60 -5.91 1.23 7.15
C LEU A 60 -5.78 2.07 8.42
N PRO A 61 -4.72 2.88 8.59
CA PRO A 61 -4.54 3.70 9.79
C PRO A 61 -5.52 4.89 9.88
N GLU A 62 -6.04 5.37 8.74
CA GLU A 62 -6.83 6.59 8.65
C GLU A 62 -8.13 6.56 9.47
N PHE A 63 -8.74 5.39 9.70
CA PHE A 63 -10.03 5.32 10.41
C PHE A 63 -9.91 5.60 11.92
N PHE A 64 -8.69 5.59 12.47
CA PHE A 64 -8.45 5.99 13.84
C PHE A 64 -8.44 7.52 14.02
N GLY A 65 -8.16 8.28 12.96
CA GLY A 65 -8.07 9.75 12.99
C GLY A 65 -9.36 10.45 12.58
N ASN A 66 -9.73 11.51 13.29
CA ASN A 66 -10.82 12.42 12.93
C ASN A 66 -10.30 13.54 12.00
N SER A 67 -9.76 13.15 10.85
CA SER A 67 -9.18 14.07 9.86
C SER A 67 -10.22 15.06 9.31
N ASN A 68 -11.49 14.68 9.27
CA ASN A 68 -12.60 15.52 8.81
C ASN A 68 -13.13 16.49 9.88
N LYS A 69 -12.60 16.43 11.11
CA LYS A 69 -13.01 17.31 12.23
C LYS A 69 -14.51 17.25 12.52
N PHE A 70 -15.07 16.04 12.51
CA PHE A 70 -16.45 15.82 12.91
C PHE A 70 -16.65 16.15 14.39
N ASP A 71 -17.81 16.72 14.73
CA ASP A 71 -18.26 16.84 16.11
C ASP A 71 -18.86 15.50 16.57
N LEU A 72 -18.05 14.72 17.26
CA LEU A 72 -18.40 13.40 17.78
C LEU A 72 -19.04 13.48 19.19
N GLY A 73 -19.32 14.69 19.68
CA GLY A 73 -19.91 14.91 20.99
C GLY A 73 -18.96 14.67 22.18
N CYS A 74 -19.54 14.67 23.37
CA CYS A 74 -18.83 14.60 24.63
C CYS A 74 -19.40 13.49 25.52
N LYS A 75 -18.53 12.67 26.12
CA LYS A 75 -18.93 11.63 27.09
C LYS A 75 -19.52 12.27 28.33
N GLN A 76 -20.30 11.50 29.10
CA GLN A 76 -20.75 11.91 30.44
C GLN A 76 -19.61 12.27 31.40
N SER A 77 -18.41 11.74 31.16
CA SER A 77 -17.20 12.11 31.91
C SER A 77 -16.65 13.51 31.58
N GLY A 78 -17.23 14.22 30.61
CA GLY A 78 -16.74 15.52 30.12
C GLY A 78 -15.64 15.42 29.07
N LYS A 79 -15.25 14.21 28.65
CA LYS A 79 -14.24 14.00 27.61
C LYS A 79 -14.86 14.10 26.22
N GLN A 80 -14.41 15.06 25.41
CA GLN A 80 -14.78 15.17 24.01
C GLN A 80 -14.20 14.00 23.19
N LEU A 81 -14.97 13.49 22.23
CA LEU A 81 -14.50 12.49 21.28
C LEU A 81 -13.78 13.17 20.12
N ASP A 82 -12.65 12.59 19.74
CA ASP A 82 -11.88 12.98 18.56
C ASP A 82 -11.22 11.73 17.99
N ASP A 83 -9.90 11.71 17.79
CA ASP A 83 -9.13 10.52 17.44
C ASP A 83 -9.40 9.35 18.40
N VAL A 84 -9.34 8.13 17.88
CA VAL A 84 -9.47 6.91 18.67
C VAL A 84 -8.26 6.79 19.60
N VAL A 85 -8.53 6.52 20.88
CA VAL A 85 -7.49 6.26 21.87
C VAL A 85 -6.83 4.90 21.58
N LEU A 86 -5.58 4.97 21.15
CA LEU A 86 -4.74 3.81 20.86
C LEU A 86 -4.04 3.29 22.14
N PRO A 87 -3.61 2.03 22.16
CA PRO A 87 -2.79 1.49 23.24
C PRO A 87 -1.44 2.23 23.37
N PRO A 88 -0.83 2.27 24.57
CA PRO A 88 0.43 3.00 24.80
C PRO A 88 1.59 2.56 23.90
N TRP A 89 1.65 1.27 23.53
CA TRP A 89 2.70 0.74 22.67
C TRP A 89 2.65 1.30 21.24
N ALA A 90 1.52 1.84 20.79
CA ALA A 90 1.39 2.50 19.49
C ALA A 90 1.90 3.95 19.51
N LYS A 91 2.25 4.50 20.69
CA LYS A 91 2.83 5.85 20.85
C LYS A 91 2.01 6.99 20.22
N GLY A 92 0.69 6.79 20.11
CA GLY A 92 -0.20 7.76 19.46
C GLY A 92 -0.16 7.72 17.93
N ASP A 93 0.60 6.80 17.32
CA ASP A 93 0.65 6.62 15.88
C ASP A 93 -0.25 5.46 15.41
N ALA A 94 -1.27 5.80 14.62
CA ALA A 94 -2.16 4.84 14.00
C ALA A 94 -1.44 3.92 12.99
N ARG A 95 -0.38 4.41 12.32
CA ARG A 95 0.43 3.59 11.40
C ARG A 95 1.18 2.51 12.17
N GLU A 96 1.77 2.85 13.31
CA GLU A 96 2.41 1.87 14.19
C GLU A 96 1.42 0.86 14.76
N PHE A 97 0.21 1.30 15.12
CA PHE A 97 -0.88 0.40 15.51
C PHE A 97 -1.16 -0.65 14.43
N ILE A 98 -1.38 -0.22 13.19
CA ILE A 98 -1.64 -1.09 12.05
C ILE A 98 -0.45 -2.00 11.76
N ARG A 99 0.77 -1.46 11.76
CA ARG A 99 2.00 -2.21 11.51
C ARG A 99 2.14 -3.39 12.48
N LEU A 100 1.96 -3.15 13.78
CA LEU A 100 2.04 -4.19 14.80
C LEU A 100 0.87 -5.16 14.75
N HIS A 101 -0.34 -4.70 14.41
CA HIS A 101 -1.48 -5.58 14.17
C HIS A 101 -1.24 -6.53 13.00
N ARG A 102 -0.68 -6.02 11.89
CA ARG A 102 -0.32 -6.80 10.72
C ARG A 102 0.81 -7.79 11.04
N MET A 103 1.83 -7.35 11.77
CA MET A 103 2.90 -8.22 12.27
C MET A 103 2.37 -9.35 13.18
N ALA A 104 1.40 -9.05 14.04
CA ALA A 104 0.76 -10.05 14.90
C ALA A 104 -0.08 -11.05 14.08
N LEU A 105 -0.84 -10.58 13.08
CA LEU A 105 -1.63 -11.44 12.18
C LEU A 105 -0.74 -12.41 11.39
N GLU A 106 0.44 -11.95 10.96
CA GLU A 106 1.35 -12.73 10.11
C GLU A 106 2.40 -13.53 10.92
N CYS A 107 2.35 -13.48 12.27
CA CYS A 107 3.30 -14.20 13.09
C CYS A 107 3.08 -15.73 13.07
N ASP A 108 4.11 -16.48 13.48
CA ASP A 108 4.08 -17.94 13.50
C ASP A 108 2.94 -18.51 14.36
N PHE A 109 2.64 -17.87 15.49
CA PHE A 109 1.54 -18.29 16.36
C PHE A 109 0.19 -18.22 15.62
N VAL A 110 -0.12 -17.08 15.01
CA VAL A 110 -1.37 -16.95 14.24
C VAL A 110 -1.36 -17.86 13.03
N SER A 111 -0.25 -17.96 12.30
CA SER A 111 -0.13 -18.89 11.17
C SER A 111 -0.40 -20.35 11.57
N ALA A 112 0.06 -20.81 12.75
CA ALA A 112 -0.21 -22.15 13.25
C ALA A 112 -1.68 -22.38 13.61
N HIS A 113 -2.39 -21.36 14.10
CA HIS A 113 -3.71 -21.50 14.74
C HIS A 113 -4.87 -20.88 13.94
N LEU A 114 -4.64 -20.09 12.89
CA LEU A 114 -5.69 -19.38 12.14
C LEU A 114 -6.73 -20.33 11.53
N HIS A 115 -6.32 -21.56 11.19
CA HIS A 115 -7.22 -22.61 10.70
C HIS A 115 -8.34 -22.95 11.70
N GLU A 116 -8.12 -22.80 13.00
CA GLU A 116 -9.11 -23.04 14.05
C GLU A 116 -10.20 -21.96 14.07
N TRP A 117 -9.83 -20.69 13.85
CA TRP A 117 -10.79 -19.60 13.67
C TRP A 117 -11.58 -19.76 12.37
N ILE A 118 -10.89 -20.16 11.29
CA ILE A 118 -11.52 -20.49 10.01
C ILE A 118 -12.57 -21.61 10.17
N ASP A 119 -12.32 -22.60 11.03
CA ASP A 119 -13.28 -23.66 11.36
C ASP A 119 -14.55 -23.14 12.07
N LEU A 120 -14.43 -22.10 12.90
CA LEU A 120 -15.56 -21.45 13.58
C LEU A 120 -16.42 -20.65 12.58
N ILE A 121 -15.77 -19.84 11.73
CA ILE A 121 -16.46 -18.87 10.88
C ILE A 121 -16.97 -19.48 9.58
N PHE A 122 -16.23 -20.40 8.96
CA PHE A 122 -16.55 -20.96 7.64
C PHE A 122 -16.61 -22.48 7.62
N GLY A 123 -16.21 -23.14 8.69
CA GLY A 123 -15.95 -24.58 8.71
C GLY A 123 -16.94 -25.42 9.49
N TYR A 124 -16.46 -26.59 9.94
CA TYR A 124 -17.30 -27.61 10.54
C TYR A 124 -17.82 -27.23 11.94
N LYS A 125 -17.22 -26.22 12.60
CA LYS A 125 -17.67 -25.70 13.90
C LYS A 125 -18.68 -24.54 13.79
N GLN A 126 -19.16 -24.24 12.58
CA GLN A 126 -20.19 -23.21 12.38
C GLN A 126 -21.61 -23.71 12.77
N LEU A 127 -21.88 -25.02 12.66
CA LEU A 127 -23.21 -25.61 12.84
C LEU A 127 -23.15 -26.93 13.63
N GLY A 128 -24.31 -27.33 14.16
CA GLY A 128 -24.50 -28.63 14.81
C GLY A 128 -23.79 -28.76 16.16
N GLN A 129 -23.56 -29.99 16.58
CA GLN A 129 -22.94 -30.31 17.87
C GLN A 129 -21.54 -29.68 18.04
N PRO A 130 -20.65 -29.66 17.02
CA PRO A 130 -19.34 -28.99 17.14
C PRO A 130 -19.44 -27.48 17.44
N ALA A 131 -20.48 -26.80 16.94
CA ALA A 131 -20.70 -25.38 17.24
C ALA A 131 -21.14 -25.17 18.69
N VAL A 132 -21.97 -26.07 19.24
CA VAL A 132 -22.38 -26.04 20.65
C VAL A 132 -21.17 -26.22 21.57
N GLU A 133 -20.33 -27.21 21.26
CA GLU A 133 -19.10 -27.50 22.02
C GLU A 133 -18.10 -26.34 21.98
N ALA A 134 -18.06 -25.60 20.87
CA ALA A 134 -17.21 -24.42 20.69
C ALA A 134 -17.83 -23.11 21.17
N ILE A 135 -19.06 -23.12 21.71
CA ILE A 135 -19.81 -21.91 22.11
C ILE A 135 -19.94 -20.91 20.94
N ASN A 136 -20.25 -21.45 19.76
CA ASN A 136 -20.29 -20.72 18.48
C ASN A 136 -21.68 -20.78 17.82
N VAL A 137 -22.74 -20.76 18.64
CA VAL A 137 -24.14 -20.80 18.18
C VAL A 137 -24.75 -19.41 18.25
N PHE A 138 -25.25 -18.94 17.11
CA PHE A 138 -25.91 -17.65 16.96
C PHE A 138 -27.42 -17.81 16.80
N HIS A 139 -28.13 -16.69 16.68
CA HIS A 139 -29.58 -16.72 16.49
C HIS A 139 -29.96 -17.47 15.20
N HIS A 140 -30.99 -18.33 15.27
CA HIS A 140 -31.35 -19.23 14.16
C HIS A 140 -31.64 -18.50 12.83
N LEU A 141 -32.14 -17.26 12.89
CA LEU A 141 -32.41 -16.38 11.74
C LEU A 141 -31.15 -15.96 10.97
N PHE A 142 -29.96 -16.03 11.57
CA PHE A 142 -28.74 -15.55 10.93
C PHE A 142 -28.09 -16.59 10.02
N TYR A 143 -28.55 -17.84 10.05
CA TYR A 143 -28.03 -18.92 9.23
C TYR A 143 -28.83 -19.05 7.92
N GLU A 144 -28.11 -19.18 6.81
CA GLU A 144 -28.68 -19.38 5.47
C GLU A 144 -29.60 -20.62 5.46
N GLY A 145 -30.82 -20.46 4.92
CA GLY A 145 -31.77 -21.56 4.74
C GLY A 145 -32.61 -21.94 5.96
N ASN A 146 -32.36 -21.36 7.14
CA ASN A 146 -33.15 -21.66 8.35
C ASN A 146 -34.54 -21.01 8.37
N VAL A 147 -34.77 -19.96 7.57
CA VAL A 147 -36.08 -19.32 7.40
C VAL A 147 -36.34 -19.03 5.94
N ASP A 148 -37.49 -19.52 5.47
CA ASP A 148 -38.03 -19.14 4.17
C ASP A 148 -38.87 -17.87 4.31
N ILE A 149 -38.21 -16.73 4.05
CA ILE A 149 -38.81 -15.39 4.13
C ILE A 149 -39.95 -15.23 3.10
N TYR A 150 -39.95 -16.01 2.01
CA TYR A 150 -40.97 -15.93 0.98
C TYR A 150 -42.28 -16.60 1.39
N ASN A 151 -42.23 -17.61 2.26
CA ASN A 151 -43.40 -18.30 2.78
C ASN A 151 -44.06 -17.61 4.00
N ILE A 152 -43.55 -16.45 4.43
CA ILE A 152 -44.19 -15.68 5.50
C ILE A 152 -45.36 -14.88 4.92
N GLU A 153 -46.58 -15.34 5.19
CA GLU A 153 -47.83 -14.72 4.70
C GLU A 153 -48.09 -13.33 5.31
N ASP A 154 -47.78 -13.14 6.59
CA ASP A 154 -47.97 -11.86 7.29
C ASP A 154 -46.89 -10.83 6.88
N PRO A 155 -47.26 -9.72 6.22
CA PRO A 155 -46.32 -8.68 5.81
C PRO A 155 -45.56 -8.04 6.97
N LEU A 156 -46.18 -7.90 8.15
CA LEU A 156 -45.54 -7.30 9.31
C LEU A 156 -44.44 -8.21 9.85
N LYS A 157 -44.76 -9.50 10.07
CA LYS A 157 -43.79 -10.50 10.48
C LYS A 157 -42.66 -10.66 9.46
N LYS A 158 -42.98 -10.63 8.17
CA LYS A 158 -41.99 -10.68 7.09
C LYS A 158 -41.02 -9.50 7.16
N ASN A 159 -41.55 -8.27 7.24
CA ASN A 159 -40.73 -7.06 7.33
C ASN A 159 -39.90 -7.00 8.62
N ALA A 160 -40.46 -7.44 9.75
CA ALA A 160 -39.73 -7.53 11.02
C ALA A 160 -38.58 -8.55 10.94
N THR A 161 -38.81 -9.71 10.32
CA THR A 161 -37.79 -10.75 10.15
C THR A 161 -36.66 -10.27 9.24
N ILE A 162 -37.00 -9.66 8.10
CA ILE A 162 -36.02 -9.07 7.17
C ILE A 162 -35.21 -7.98 7.87
N GLY A 163 -35.89 -7.08 8.60
CA GLY A 163 -35.23 -6.01 9.34
C GLY A 163 -34.29 -6.54 10.43
N PHE A 164 -34.66 -7.65 11.09
CA PHE A 164 -33.82 -8.28 12.10
C PHE A 164 -32.55 -8.90 11.47
N ILE A 165 -32.69 -9.65 10.39
CA ILE A 165 -31.55 -10.27 9.68
C ILE A 165 -30.60 -9.19 9.14
N ASN A 166 -31.13 -8.14 8.51
CA ASN A 166 -30.30 -7.10 7.88
C ASN A 166 -29.50 -6.26 8.89
N ASN A 167 -29.99 -6.11 10.13
CA ASN A 167 -29.38 -5.21 11.11
C ASN A 167 -28.56 -5.91 12.19
N PHE A 168 -28.92 -7.15 12.57
CA PHE A 168 -28.33 -7.81 13.73
C PHE A 168 -27.33 -8.92 13.39
N GLY A 169 -27.40 -9.53 12.21
CA GLY A 169 -26.39 -10.51 11.82
C GLY A 169 -26.75 -11.37 10.63
N GLN A 170 -25.72 -11.76 9.88
CA GLN A 170 -25.77 -12.78 8.84
C GLN A 170 -24.49 -13.61 8.97
N ILE A 171 -24.63 -14.91 9.20
CA ILE A 171 -23.49 -15.82 9.30
C ILE A 171 -22.98 -16.10 7.88
N PRO A 172 -21.66 -16.04 7.62
CA PRO A 172 -21.11 -16.40 6.33
C PRO A 172 -21.48 -17.83 5.92
N LYS A 173 -21.50 -18.09 4.63
CA LYS A 173 -21.78 -19.44 4.12
C LYS A 173 -20.74 -20.45 4.61
N GLN A 174 -21.20 -21.60 5.11
CA GLN A 174 -20.31 -22.73 5.41
C GLN A 174 -19.63 -23.22 4.14
N LEU A 175 -18.29 -23.19 4.11
CA LEU A 175 -17.50 -23.56 2.95
C LEU A 175 -17.11 -25.04 2.96
N PHE A 176 -16.96 -25.64 4.14
CA PHE A 176 -16.52 -27.03 4.30
C PHE A 176 -17.02 -27.65 5.61
N ARG A 177 -17.09 -28.98 5.64
CA ARG A 177 -17.62 -29.78 6.76
C ARG A 177 -16.56 -30.63 7.47
N LYS A 178 -15.31 -30.53 7.03
CA LYS A 178 -14.14 -31.20 7.63
C LYS A 178 -13.21 -30.15 8.24
N PRO A 179 -12.35 -30.49 9.20
CA PRO A 179 -11.38 -29.54 9.75
C PRO A 179 -10.54 -28.88 8.65
N HIS A 180 -10.38 -27.56 8.74
CA HIS A 180 -9.52 -26.80 7.84
C HIS A 180 -8.06 -27.26 7.99
N PRO A 181 -7.29 -27.46 6.90
CA PRO A 181 -5.89 -27.80 6.99
C PRO A 181 -5.07 -26.76 7.76
N CYS A 182 -4.26 -27.20 8.72
CA CYS A 182 -3.28 -26.34 9.39
C CYS A 182 -2.18 -25.91 8.41
N LYS A 183 -1.77 -24.64 8.46
CA LYS A 183 -0.65 -24.11 7.67
C LYS A 183 0.65 -24.73 8.19
N LYS A 184 1.37 -25.45 7.32
CA LYS A 184 2.68 -26.00 7.69
C LYS A 184 3.69 -24.86 7.81
N LEU A 185 4.15 -24.58 9.02
CA LEU A 185 5.29 -23.70 9.26
C LEU A 185 6.57 -24.43 8.79
N SER A 186 7.26 -23.89 7.80
CA SER A 186 8.55 -24.41 7.35
C SER A 186 9.64 -24.01 8.35
N GLY A 187 9.78 -24.76 9.45
CA GLY A 187 10.85 -24.60 10.42
C GLY A 187 12.05 -25.51 10.13
N GLN A 188 13.26 -24.93 10.11
CA GLN A 188 14.58 -25.58 10.19
C GLN A 188 15.04 -26.43 8.99
N ARG A 189 15.69 -25.78 8.01
CA ARG A 189 16.85 -26.43 7.36
C ARG A 189 18.12 -25.95 8.05
N THR A 190 18.61 -26.74 9.00
CA THR A 190 20.05 -26.82 9.27
C THR A 190 20.79 -27.04 7.95
N SER A 191 21.85 -26.26 7.75
CA SER A 191 22.82 -26.42 6.67
C SER A 191 23.00 -27.86 6.20
N ILE A 192 22.82 -28.11 4.90
CA ILE A 192 23.72 -28.90 4.05
C ILE A 192 23.39 -28.53 2.59
N ILE A 193 24.47 -28.35 1.85
CA ILE A 193 24.63 -28.11 0.41
C ILE A 193 23.69 -29.02 -0.40
N ASP A 194 22.86 -28.47 -1.30
CA ASP A 194 22.60 -29.12 -2.59
C ASP A 194 21.84 -28.24 -3.59
N ALA A 195 22.31 -28.27 -4.84
CA ALA A 195 21.73 -27.59 -5.99
C ALA A 195 20.67 -28.48 -6.68
N GLY A 196 19.40 -28.05 -6.65
CA GLY A 196 18.31 -28.72 -7.36
C GLY A 196 17.02 -27.89 -7.35
N PRO A 197 16.18 -27.97 -8.40
CA PRO A 197 15.23 -26.92 -8.75
C PRO A 197 13.97 -27.01 -7.89
N LEU A 198 13.73 -25.99 -7.06
CA LEU A 198 12.54 -25.94 -6.21
C LEU A 198 11.61 -24.79 -6.62
N SER A 199 10.47 -25.23 -7.13
CA SER A 199 9.17 -24.55 -7.07
C SER A 199 8.73 -24.52 -5.60
N GLN A 200 8.88 -23.39 -4.91
CA GLN A 200 8.19 -23.11 -3.65
C GLN A 200 7.82 -21.63 -3.60
N ALA A 201 6.58 -21.38 -3.17
CA ALA A 201 5.96 -20.08 -2.92
C ALA A 201 6.79 -19.24 -1.91
N PRO A 202 6.62 -17.91 -1.84
CA PRO A 202 7.47 -17.05 -1.01
C PRO A 202 7.26 -17.39 0.47
N THR A 203 8.27 -18.04 1.04
CA THR A 203 8.41 -18.32 2.46
C THR A 203 8.99 -17.11 3.16
N VAL A 204 8.48 -16.78 4.36
CA VAL A 204 9.17 -15.90 5.31
C VAL A 204 10.50 -16.58 5.66
N THR A 205 11.60 -16.07 5.12
CA THR A 205 12.95 -16.56 5.38
C THR A 205 13.35 -16.24 6.83
N PRO A 206 14.08 -17.15 7.52
CA PRO A 206 14.59 -16.88 8.86
C PRO A 206 15.61 -15.76 8.78
N ILE A 207 15.34 -14.61 9.43
CA ILE A 207 16.13 -13.37 9.48
C ILE A 207 17.38 -13.46 8.59
N GLU A 208 17.17 -13.31 7.27
CA GLU A 208 18.30 -13.04 6.40
C GLU A 208 18.92 -11.77 6.94
N LYS A 209 20.16 -11.88 7.45
CA LYS A 209 20.89 -10.74 7.97
C LYS A 209 20.84 -9.62 6.94
N VAL A 210 20.12 -8.55 7.27
CA VAL A 210 19.84 -7.49 6.29
C VAL A 210 21.17 -6.88 5.86
N PHE A 211 21.37 -6.71 4.55
CA PHE A 211 22.69 -6.42 4.00
C PHE A 211 23.27 -5.11 4.54
N TYR A 212 22.43 -4.09 4.80
CA TYR A 212 22.88 -2.79 5.28
C TYR A 212 23.33 -2.81 6.75
N GLN A 213 23.03 -3.87 7.51
CA GLN A 213 23.59 -4.11 8.84
C GLN A 213 24.92 -4.89 8.78
N ASN A 214 25.28 -5.41 7.59
CA ASN A 214 26.38 -6.33 7.38
C ASN A 214 27.20 -5.90 6.16
N LEU A 215 27.49 -4.60 6.03
CA LEU A 215 28.18 -4.03 4.88
C LEU A 215 29.55 -4.68 4.61
N ASP A 216 30.26 -5.10 5.65
CA ASP A 216 31.56 -5.77 5.55
C ASP A 216 31.48 -7.14 4.86
N ASN A 217 30.28 -7.74 4.79
CA ASN A 217 30.05 -9.01 4.11
C ASN A 217 29.71 -8.83 2.63
N LEU A 218 29.52 -7.61 2.14
CA LEU A 218 29.25 -7.35 0.73
C LEU A 218 30.46 -7.71 -0.11
N ARG A 219 30.28 -8.65 -1.03
CA ARG A 219 31.30 -9.03 -2.02
C ARG A 219 30.82 -8.63 -3.40
N PRO A 220 31.67 -7.99 -4.23
CA PRO A 220 31.30 -7.70 -5.60
C PRO A 220 31.04 -9.01 -6.35
N SER A 221 30.07 -8.99 -7.27
CA SER A 221 29.87 -10.12 -8.17
C SER A 221 31.10 -10.29 -9.06
N MET A 222 31.57 -11.53 -9.19
CA MET A 222 32.70 -11.87 -10.08
C MET A 222 32.34 -11.75 -11.57
N HIS A 223 31.05 -11.80 -11.89
CA HIS A 223 30.54 -11.67 -13.25
C HIS A 223 29.57 -10.50 -13.31
N ALA A 224 29.70 -9.67 -14.35
CA ALA A 224 28.72 -8.62 -14.60
C ALA A 224 27.35 -9.25 -14.87
N ILE A 225 26.32 -8.73 -14.21
CA ILE A 225 24.92 -9.17 -14.45
C ILE A 225 24.50 -8.78 -15.88
N LYS A 226 24.82 -7.55 -16.27
CA LYS A 226 24.60 -6.99 -17.61
C LYS A 226 25.59 -5.85 -17.82
N GLU A 227 26.29 -5.86 -18.95
CA GLU A 227 27.08 -4.70 -19.37
C GLU A 227 26.18 -3.69 -20.09
N VAL A 228 26.27 -2.43 -19.67
CA VAL A 228 25.55 -1.30 -20.25
C VAL A 228 26.56 -0.27 -20.77
N LYS A 229 26.22 0.45 -21.85
CA LYS A 229 27.12 1.38 -22.56
C LYS A 229 27.16 2.77 -21.92
N GLY A 230 26.31 3.05 -20.95
CA GLY A 230 26.21 4.33 -20.26
C GLY A 230 25.83 4.20 -18.80
N ALA A 231 25.49 5.31 -18.15
CA ALA A 231 25.00 5.32 -16.77
C ALA A 231 23.77 4.42 -16.63
N VAL A 232 23.64 3.73 -15.50
CA VAL A 232 22.47 2.90 -15.19
C VAL A 232 21.28 3.80 -14.91
N GLY A 233 20.16 3.58 -15.61
CA GLY A 233 18.92 4.33 -15.45
C GLY A 233 17.94 3.64 -14.50
N GLN A 234 17.66 2.37 -14.74
CA GLN A 234 16.72 1.59 -13.93
C GLN A 234 17.25 0.19 -13.66
N ILE A 235 17.06 -0.27 -12.43
CA ILE A 235 17.31 -1.65 -12.00
C ILE A 235 15.99 -2.23 -11.52
N ILE A 236 15.65 -3.44 -11.98
CA ILE A 236 14.52 -4.22 -11.49
C ILE A 236 15.07 -5.54 -10.96
N ALA A 237 14.84 -5.79 -9.67
CA ALA A 237 15.10 -7.08 -9.04
C ALA A 237 13.78 -7.85 -8.92
N GLN A 238 13.72 -9.01 -9.56
CA GLN A 238 12.74 -10.07 -9.30
C GLN A 238 13.46 -11.22 -8.60
N ASP A 239 12.74 -12.10 -7.91
CA ASP A 239 13.26 -13.16 -7.03
C ASP A 239 14.61 -13.78 -7.44
N LYS A 240 14.80 -14.09 -8.72
CA LYS A 240 16.04 -14.73 -9.24
C LYS A 240 16.72 -13.97 -10.37
N ILE A 241 16.21 -12.80 -10.77
CA ILE A 241 16.67 -12.09 -11.96
C ILE A 241 16.82 -10.62 -11.62
N ILE A 242 18.00 -10.07 -11.90
CA ILE A 242 18.27 -8.65 -11.86
C ILE A 242 18.38 -8.17 -13.30
N LEU A 243 17.53 -7.21 -13.66
CA LEU A 243 17.53 -6.55 -14.96
C LEU A 243 18.00 -5.11 -14.78
N ALA A 244 18.80 -4.63 -15.71
CA ALA A 244 19.30 -3.26 -15.70
C ALA A 244 19.26 -2.66 -17.11
N VAL A 245 18.86 -1.39 -17.19
CA VAL A 245 18.88 -0.61 -18.42
C VAL A 245 19.59 0.72 -18.19
N GLU A 246 20.10 1.28 -19.29
CA GLU A 246 20.79 2.57 -19.30
C GLU A 246 19.86 3.74 -18.93
N GLN A 247 20.47 4.89 -18.64
CA GLN A 247 19.78 6.16 -18.53
C GLN A 247 18.94 6.42 -19.78
N ASN A 248 17.79 7.07 -19.60
CA ASN A 248 16.78 7.28 -20.63
C ASN A 248 16.16 5.99 -21.20
N LYS A 249 16.20 4.90 -20.42
CA LYS A 249 15.42 3.69 -20.67
C LYS A 249 14.62 3.30 -19.44
N THR A 250 13.43 2.75 -19.65
CA THR A 250 12.62 2.11 -18.62
C THR A 250 12.11 0.78 -19.13
N LEU A 251 12.16 -0.25 -18.28
CA LEU A 251 11.62 -1.56 -18.60
C LEU A 251 10.09 -1.53 -18.61
N ILE A 252 9.49 -2.26 -19.53
CA ILE A 252 8.03 -2.34 -19.70
C ILE A 252 7.53 -3.62 -18.99
N PRO A 253 6.70 -3.51 -17.94
CA PRO A 253 6.11 -4.66 -17.26
C PRO A 253 5.15 -5.46 -18.17
N ALA A 254 4.71 -6.67 -17.82
CA ALA A 254 5.08 -7.43 -16.62
C ALA A 254 6.26 -8.40 -16.85
N THR A 255 6.53 -8.79 -18.10
CA THR A 255 7.61 -9.74 -18.43
C THR A 255 8.98 -9.08 -18.51
N TYR A 256 9.04 -7.74 -18.59
CA TYR A 256 10.27 -6.96 -18.69
C TYR A 256 11.20 -7.34 -19.86
N GLN A 257 10.64 -7.99 -20.88
CA GLN A 257 11.35 -8.37 -22.12
C GLN A 257 11.47 -7.22 -23.12
N ARG A 258 10.89 -6.05 -22.81
CA ARG A 258 10.93 -4.85 -23.64
C ARG A 258 11.27 -3.64 -22.79
N PHE A 259 11.87 -2.65 -23.40
CA PHE A 259 12.11 -1.35 -22.80
C PHE A 259 11.53 -0.23 -23.68
N LEU A 260 11.23 0.89 -23.05
CA LEU A 260 11.03 2.18 -23.69
C LEU A 260 12.33 2.97 -23.57
N ALA A 261 12.73 3.67 -24.63
CA ALA A 261 13.88 4.56 -24.67
C ALA A 261 13.50 5.95 -25.20
N TRP A 262 14.13 6.99 -24.66
CA TRP A 262 13.95 8.39 -25.04
C TRP A 262 15.29 9.14 -25.06
N GLY A 263 15.25 10.45 -25.37
CA GLY A 263 16.45 11.30 -25.38
C GLY A 263 17.30 11.20 -26.65
N PHE A 264 16.72 10.73 -27.75
CA PHE A 264 17.39 10.72 -29.06
C PHE A 264 17.36 12.12 -29.70
N ALA A 265 18.38 12.44 -30.50
CA ALA A 265 18.47 13.73 -31.21
C ALA A 265 17.31 13.98 -32.19
N ASP A 266 16.66 12.91 -32.68
CA ASP A 266 15.48 12.95 -33.55
C ASP A 266 14.16 13.07 -32.78
N GLN A 267 14.20 13.24 -31.44
CA GLN A 267 13.03 13.35 -30.56
C GLN A 267 12.08 12.13 -30.63
N SER A 268 12.59 10.97 -31.05
CA SER A 268 11.81 9.74 -31.11
C SER A 268 11.66 9.06 -29.75
N LEU A 269 10.51 8.40 -29.56
CA LEU A 269 10.35 7.34 -28.56
C LEU A 269 10.54 5.98 -29.23
N ARG A 270 11.34 5.13 -28.61
CA ARG A 270 11.66 3.80 -29.17
C ARG A 270 11.31 2.70 -28.18
N ILE A 271 10.57 1.70 -28.64
CA ILE A 271 10.35 0.46 -27.87
C ILE A 271 11.24 -0.62 -28.47
N GLY A 272 12.11 -1.20 -27.66
CA GLY A 272 13.03 -2.27 -28.06
C GLY A 272 12.88 -3.55 -27.24
N GLY A 273 13.46 -4.64 -27.73
CA GLY A 273 13.60 -5.88 -26.96
C GLY A 273 14.81 -5.81 -26.01
N TYR A 274 14.67 -6.31 -24.79
CA TYR A 274 15.73 -6.25 -23.76
C TYR A 274 16.99 -7.00 -24.20
N GLU A 275 16.85 -8.23 -24.69
CA GLU A 275 17.99 -9.06 -25.10
C GLU A 275 18.61 -8.61 -26.44
N SER A 276 17.78 -8.30 -27.42
CA SER A 276 18.25 -7.99 -28.78
C SER A 276 18.73 -6.54 -28.95
N GLU A 277 18.37 -5.66 -28.02
CA GLU A 277 18.51 -4.19 -28.10
C GLU A 277 17.89 -3.56 -29.36
N ARG A 278 17.17 -4.35 -30.18
CA ARG A 278 16.62 -3.89 -31.45
C ARG A 278 15.34 -3.12 -31.21
N ALA A 279 15.26 -1.91 -31.77
CA ALA A 279 14.03 -1.13 -31.80
C ALA A 279 12.97 -1.86 -32.65
N VAL A 280 11.83 -2.13 -32.03
CA VAL A 280 10.65 -2.78 -32.63
C VAL A 280 9.64 -1.72 -33.07
N LEU A 281 9.54 -0.62 -32.32
CA LEU A 281 8.69 0.52 -32.64
C LEU A 281 9.51 1.79 -32.47
N VAL A 282 9.43 2.67 -33.46
CA VAL A 282 9.94 4.05 -33.41
C VAL A 282 8.74 4.94 -33.69
N SER A 283 8.50 5.90 -32.80
CA SER A 283 7.44 6.89 -32.94
C SER A 283 8.03 8.27 -32.73
N GLU A 284 7.71 9.20 -33.62
CA GLU A 284 7.95 10.60 -33.35
C GLU A 284 6.99 11.07 -32.26
N THR A 285 7.50 11.91 -31.37
CA THR A 285 6.65 12.59 -30.39
C THR A 285 6.28 13.97 -30.90
N PRO A 286 5.07 14.49 -30.56
CA PRO A 286 4.76 15.88 -30.82
C PRO A 286 5.84 16.78 -30.20
N GLN A 287 6.19 17.90 -30.84
CA GLN A 287 7.24 18.83 -30.41
C GLN A 287 6.95 19.48 -29.05
N ASN A 288 7.12 18.71 -27.97
CA ASN A 288 6.82 19.09 -26.59
C ASN A 288 8.11 19.13 -25.75
N GLY A 289 9.20 19.66 -26.31
CA GLY A 289 10.48 19.78 -25.61
C GLY A 289 11.19 18.45 -25.33
N GLU A 290 12.26 18.52 -24.55
CA GLU A 290 13.07 17.35 -24.20
C GLU A 290 12.37 16.50 -23.14
N ILE A 291 12.29 15.19 -23.35
CA ILE A 291 11.76 14.23 -22.39
C ILE A 291 12.82 13.98 -21.31
N LEU A 292 12.48 14.28 -20.06
CA LEU A 292 13.37 14.08 -18.91
C LEU A 292 13.03 12.80 -18.14
N ALA A 293 11.76 12.40 -18.13
CA ALA A 293 11.29 11.22 -17.40
C ALA A 293 10.23 10.46 -18.19
N ALA A 294 10.25 9.13 -18.08
CA ALA A 294 9.20 8.28 -18.59
C ALA A 294 8.96 7.08 -17.66
N VAL A 295 7.71 6.63 -17.57
CA VAL A 295 7.31 5.48 -16.77
C VAL A 295 6.26 4.65 -17.51
N CYS A 296 6.32 3.32 -17.30
CA CYS A 296 5.42 2.35 -17.90
C CYS A 296 4.66 1.61 -16.79
N PRO A 297 3.46 2.06 -16.37
CA PRO A 297 2.71 1.40 -15.29
C PRO A 297 2.16 0.02 -15.68
N ASN A 298 2.03 -0.26 -16.98
CA ASN A 298 1.62 -1.55 -17.51
C ASN A 298 2.19 -1.75 -18.93
N ASN A 299 1.86 -2.86 -19.59
CA ASN A 299 2.41 -3.21 -20.90
C ASN A 299 1.81 -2.42 -22.10
N LYS A 300 0.83 -1.55 -21.86
CA LYS A 300 0.08 -0.78 -22.86
C LYS A 300 0.21 0.73 -22.67
N THR A 301 0.39 1.22 -21.45
CA THR A 301 0.41 2.64 -21.13
C THR A 301 1.83 3.12 -20.98
N ILE A 302 2.15 4.23 -21.64
CA ILE A 302 3.44 4.92 -21.56
C ILE A 302 3.17 6.35 -21.14
N ILE A 303 3.90 6.84 -20.14
CA ILE A 303 3.75 8.19 -19.61
C ILE A 303 5.09 8.88 -19.73
N THR A 304 5.12 10.04 -20.36
CA THR A 304 6.33 10.85 -20.53
C THR A 304 6.11 12.26 -20.01
N ALA A 305 7.19 12.87 -19.52
CA ALA A 305 7.21 14.26 -19.11
C ALA A 305 8.61 14.85 -19.28
N GLY A 306 8.70 16.18 -19.32
CA GLY A 306 9.95 16.85 -19.60
C GLY A 306 9.87 18.36 -19.54
N THR A 307 10.60 19.05 -20.41
CA THR A 307 10.74 20.52 -20.37
C THR A 307 9.49 21.29 -20.74
N SER A 308 8.48 20.66 -21.36
CA SER A 308 7.20 21.29 -21.73
C SER A 308 6.18 21.41 -20.59
N THR A 309 6.58 21.10 -19.35
CA THR A 309 5.75 21.18 -18.13
C THR A 309 4.48 20.32 -18.12
N VAL A 310 4.21 19.58 -19.20
CA VAL A 310 3.04 18.72 -19.37
C VAL A 310 3.43 17.25 -19.28
N ILE A 311 2.48 16.43 -18.82
CA ILE A 311 2.60 14.97 -18.84
C ILE A 311 1.80 14.45 -20.03
N ASN A 312 2.44 13.67 -20.90
CA ASN A 312 1.78 13.03 -22.02
C ASN A 312 1.59 11.54 -21.74
N VAL A 313 0.35 11.09 -21.92
CA VAL A 313 -0.05 9.69 -21.72
C VAL A 313 -0.35 9.07 -23.08
N TYR A 314 0.36 8.01 -23.42
CA TYR A 314 0.22 7.26 -24.65
C TYR A 314 -0.28 5.84 -24.37
N GLU A 315 -0.97 5.28 -25.35
CA GLU A 315 -1.39 3.89 -25.38
C GLU A 315 -0.76 3.18 -26.59
N VAL A 316 -0.20 1.98 -26.35
CA VAL A 316 0.38 1.12 -27.38
C VAL A 316 -0.73 0.28 -28.00
N ILE A 317 -1.25 0.71 -29.15
CA ILE A 317 -2.32 0.03 -29.87
C ILE A 317 -1.77 -0.48 -31.20
N LYS A 318 -1.89 -1.80 -31.46
CA LYS A 318 -1.44 -2.42 -32.73
C LYS A 318 -0.03 -2.01 -33.17
N ARG A 319 0.91 -1.93 -32.21
CA ARG A 319 2.31 -1.48 -32.42
C ARG A 319 2.43 -0.03 -32.88
N GLN A 320 1.52 0.85 -32.47
CA GLN A 320 1.63 2.29 -32.65
C GLN A 320 1.44 2.99 -31.30
N LEU A 321 2.12 4.11 -31.10
CA LEU A 321 1.88 4.98 -29.95
C LEU A 321 0.77 5.97 -30.31
N VAL A 322 -0.33 5.90 -29.58
CA VAL A 322 -1.45 6.82 -29.73
C VAL A 322 -1.55 7.67 -28.48
N GLN A 323 -1.51 8.99 -28.62
CA GLN A 323 -1.68 9.90 -27.49
C GLN A 323 -3.11 9.81 -26.98
N LYS A 324 -3.26 9.47 -25.70
CA LYS A 324 -4.54 9.30 -25.03
C LYS A 324 -4.98 10.56 -24.29
N LYS A 325 -4.06 11.20 -23.57
CA LYS A 325 -4.34 12.40 -22.77
C LYS A 325 -3.08 13.19 -22.48
N THR A 326 -3.24 14.50 -22.31
CA THR A 326 -2.19 15.38 -21.76
C THR A 326 -2.68 15.94 -20.44
N LEU A 327 -1.83 15.89 -19.41
CA LEU A 327 -2.12 16.41 -18.07
C LEU A 327 -1.36 17.70 -17.85
N TYR A 328 -2.07 18.69 -17.33
CA TYR A 328 -1.59 20.04 -17.06
C TYR A 328 -1.63 20.29 -15.56
N GLY A 329 -0.56 20.84 -14.99
CA GLY A 329 -0.50 21.17 -13.57
C GLY A 329 0.81 21.82 -13.12
N HIS A 330 1.93 21.50 -13.76
CA HIS A 330 3.22 22.09 -13.43
C HIS A 330 3.51 23.40 -14.17
N CYS A 331 4.28 24.27 -13.52
CA CYS A 331 4.69 25.58 -14.06
C CYS A 331 6.14 25.60 -14.60
N ASP A 332 6.89 24.53 -14.39
CA ASP A 332 8.26 24.35 -14.90
C ASP A 332 8.49 22.87 -15.27
N GLY A 333 9.65 22.56 -15.86
CA GLY A 333 9.99 21.25 -16.40
C GLY A 333 9.87 20.13 -15.37
N ILE A 334 9.22 19.04 -15.77
CA ILE A 334 9.00 17.85 -14.96
C ILE A 334 10.25 16.98 -15.04
N THR A 335 10.87 16.73 -13.90
CA THR A 335 12.19 16.09 -13.78
C THR A 335 12.10 14.61 -13.50
N CYS A 336 11.04 14.15 -12.82
CA CYS A 336 10.87 12.76 -12.44
C CYS A 336 9.39 12.35 -12.43
N LEU A 337 9.14 11.08 -12.75
CA LEU A 337 7.84 10.43 -12.69
C LEU A 337 7.98 9.10 -11.96
N ALA A 338 6.97 8.72 -11.18
CA ALA A 338 6.79 7.34 -10.77
C ALA A 338 5.30 6.99 -10.84
N ALA A 339 5.01 5.72 -11.11
CA ALA A 339 3.65 5.21 -11.15
C ALA A 339 3.56 3.96 -10.29
N CYS A 340 2.44 3.80 -9.60
CA CYS A 340 2.13 2.63 -8.80
C CYS A 340 0.84 2.00 -9.30
N SER A 341 0.95 0.78 -9.80
CA SER A 341 -0.19 0.07 -10.40
C SER A 341 -1.14 -0.50 -9.35
N ALA A 342 -0.62 -0.89 -8.18
CA ALA A 342 -1.41 -1.45 -7.08
C ALA A 342 -2.45 -0.45 -6.53
N TYR A 343 -2.05 0.81 -6.41
CA TYR A 343 -2.89 1.88 -5.89
C TYR A 343 -3.46 2.81 -6.98
N GLY A 344 -3.13 2.59 -8.24
CA GLY A 344 -3.59 3.44 -9.34
C GLY A 344 -3.07 4.89 -9.22
N LEU A 345 -1.82 5.06 -8.81
CA LEU A 345 -1.19 6.37 -8.62
C LEU A 345 -0.20 6.69 -9.73
N LEU A 346 -0.14 7.96 -10.09
CA LEU A 346 0.98 8.56 -10.81
C LEU A 346 1.42 9.77 -10.00
N VAL A 347 2.73 9.95 -9.83
CA VAL A 347 3.30 11.12 -9.16
C VAL A 347 4.34 11.75 -10.07
N SER A 348 4.26 13.07 -10.21
CA SER A 348 5.22 13.88 -10.95
C SER A 348 5.94 14.84 -10.01
N GLY A 349 7.24 15.01 -10.20
CA GLY A 349 8.06 16.02 -9.53
C GLY A 349 8.65 16.99 -10.55
N SER A 350 8.75 18.27 -10.18
CA SER A 350 9.14 19.33 -11.10
C SER A 350 10.19 20.30 -10.51
N ARG A 351 10.83 21.05 -11.42
CA ARG A 351 11.68 22.21 -11.11
C ARG A 351 10.92 23.34 -10.43
N ASP A 352 9.59 23.39 -10.57
CA ASP A 352 8.74 24.35 -9.87
C ASP A 352 8.65 24.11 -8.34
N ARG A 353 9.36 23.08 -7.85
CA ARG A 353 9.44 22.66 -6.44
C ARG A 353 8.14 22.04 -5.92
N SER A 354 7.26 21.62 -6.81
CA SER A 354 6.06 20.86 -6.47
C SER A 354 6.17 19.40 -6.90
N ALA A 355 5.43 18.56 -6.18
CA ALA A 355 5.11 17.22 -6.61
C ALA A 355 3.59 17.05 -6.62
N ILE A 356 3.04 16.44 -7.67
CA ILE A 356 1.60 16.29 -7.87
C ILE A 356 1.24 14.82 -7.94
N ILE A 357 0.21 14.43 -7.20
CA ILE A 357 -0.44 13.12 -7.25
C ILE A 357 -1.59 13.18 -8.25
N TRP A 358 -1.61 12.18 -9.13
CA TRP A 358 -2.60 11.98 -10.18
C TRP A 358 -3.25 10.60 -10.02
N ASP A 359 -4.52 10.52 -10.39
CA ASP A 359 -5.23 9.26 -10.54
C ASP A 359 -4.81 8.64 -11.87
N LEU A 360 -4.17 7.48 -11.83
CA LEU A 360 -3.64 6.79 -13.01
C LEU A 360 -4.74 6.18 -13.89
N ALA A 361 -5.90 5.83 -13.31
CA ALA A 361 -7.01 5.24 -14.04
C ALA A 361 -7.84 6.32 -14.77
N ARG A 362 -8.15 7.40 -14.07
CA ARG A 362 -8.94 8.55 -14.58
C ARG A 362 -8.07 9.59 -15.30
N LEU A 363 -6.75 9.51 -15.12
CA LEU A 363 -5.78 10.46 -15.64
C LEU A 363 -6.15 11.88 -15.21
N ALA A 364 -6.37 12.07 -13.91
CA ALA A 364 -6.91 13.30 -13.34
C ALA A 364 -6.03 13.80 -12.19
N TYR A 365 -5.98 15.13 -12.03
CA TYR A 365 -5.35 15.76 -10.87
C TYR A 365 -6.06 15.32 -9.59
N VAL A 366 -5.30 14.86 -8.59
CA VAL A 366 -5.83 14.51 -7.27
C VAL A 366 -5.44 15.59 -6.26
N ARG A 367 -4.13 15.84 -6.10
CA ARG A 367 -3.60 16.85 -5.18
C ARG A 367 -2.15 17.16 -5.43
N GLN A 368 -1.71 18.33 -4.97
CA GLN A 368 -0.32 18.71 -4.88
C GLN A 368 0.19 18.46 -3.45
N LEU A 369 1.38 17.89 -3.33
CA LEU A 369 2.08 17.73 -2.06
C LEU A 369 2.55 19.09 -1.53
N ALA A 370 2.89 19.17 -0.23
CA ALA A 370 3.38 20.43 0.31
C ALA A 370 4.66 20.87 -0.43
N PRO A 371 4.83 22.17 -0.70
CA PRO A 371 5.91 22.66 -1.56
C PRO A 371 7.29 22.37 -0.98
N HIS A 372 8.23 22.02 -1.85
CA HIS A 372 9.62 21.79 -1.48
C HIS A 372 10.44 23.08 -1.53
N GLN A 373 11.58 23.09 -0.84
CA GLN A 373 12.50 24.25 -0.84
C GLN A 373 13.43 24.25 -2.06
N ALA A 374 13.53 23.13 -2.78
CA ALA A 374 14.38 22.93 -3.94
C ALA A 374 13.61 22.16 -5.04
N PRO A 375 14.09 22.18 -6.30
CA PRO A 375 13.58 21.33 -7.37
C PRO A 375 13.50 19.86 -6.93
N VAL A 376 12.40 19.19 -7.28
CA VAL A 376 12.29 17.75 -7.05
C VAL A 376 13.21 17.04 -8.05
N ALA A 377 14.13 16.22 -7.57
CA ALA A 377 15.14 15.57 -8.40
C ALA A 377 14.89 14.06 -8.56
N ALA A 378 14.34 13.41 -7.53
CA ALA A 378 14.07 11.99 -7.54
C ALA A 378 12.74 11.68 -6.83
N LEU A 379 12.11 10.59 -7.26
CA LEU A 379 10.83 10.15 -6.75
C LEU A 379 10.75 8.62 -6.76
N ALA A 380 10.15 8.04 -5.73
CA ALA A 380 9.80 6.62 -5.69
C ALA A 380 8.45 6.43 -4.99
N ILE A 381 7.77 5.33 -5.30
CA ILE A 381 6.53 4.92 -4.62
C ILE A 381 6.75 3.50 -4.10
N ASN A 382 6.35 3.23 -2.87
CA ASN A 382 6.31 1.89 -2.34
C ASN A 382 5.06 1.17 -2.87
N GLU A 383 5.22 0.14 -3.70
CA GLU A 383 4.11 -0.62 -4.28
C GLU A 383 3.26 -1.37 -3.23
N GLN A 384 3.79 -1.63 -2.02
CA GLN A 384 3.06 -2.31 -0.95
C GLN A 384 2.24 -1.32 -0.11
N THR A 385 2.83 -0.20 0.34
CA THR A 385 2.15 0.73 1.26
C THR A 385 1.50 1.93 0.56
N GLY A 386 1.89 2.22 -0.68
CA GLY A 386 1.49 3.43 -1.39
C GLY A 386 2.17 4.70 -0.88
N ASP A 387 3.13 4.59 0.04
CA ASP A 387 3.92 5.74 0.50
C ASP A 387 4.82 6.26 -0.63
N ILE A 388 4.98 7.59 -0.66
CA ILE A 388 5.66 8.32 -1.73
C ILE A 388 6.91 8.96 -1.14
N ALA A 389 8.08 8.70 -1.72
CA ALA A 389 9.31 9.40 -1.40
C ALA A 389 9.60 10.46 -2.47
N THR A 390 9.82 11.70 -2.04
CA THR A 390 10.24 12.81 -2.90
C THR A 390 11.55 13.39 -2.40
N CYS A 391 12.49 13.63 -3.30
CA CYS A 391 13.79 14.18 -2.96
C CYS A 391 13.98 15.56 -3.58
N ALA A 392 14.30 16.56 -2.75
CA ALA A 392 14.49 17.94 -3.16
C ALA A 392 15.75 18.52 -2.52
N GLY A 393 16.78 18.78 -3.33
CA GLY A 393 18.11 19.14 -2.82
C GLY A 393 18.65 18.03 -1.92
N THR A 394 18.98 18.33 -0.66
CA THR A 394 19.45 17.36 0.34
C THR A 394 18.33 16.76 1.20
N TRP A 395 17.07 17.11 0.92
CA TRP A 395 15.93 16.68 1.73
C TRP A 395 15.22 15.49 1.11
N LEU A 396 15.01 14.46 1.93
CA LEU A 396 14.10 13.36 1.68
C LEU A 396 12.79 13.64 2.42
N HIS A 397 11.67 13.67 1.70
CA HIS A 397 10.34 13.72 2.29
C HIS A 397 9.59 12.42 1.96
N VAL A 398 8.85 11.92 2.94
CA VAL A 398 7.98 10.76 2.82
C VAL A 398 6.55 11.19 3.07
N TRP A 399 5.67 10.79 2.16
CA TRP A 399 4.25 11.13 2.17
C TRP A 399 3.41 9.87 2.16
N SER A 400 2.23 9.94 2.77
CA SER A 400 1.22 8.91 2.58
C SER A 400 0.68 8.95 1.14
N ILE A 401 -0.02 7.89 0.75
CA ILE A 401 -0.83 7.85 -0.48
C ILE A 401 -1.81 9.04 -0.58
N ASN A 402 -2.28 9.53 0.55
CA ASN A 402 -3.18 10.67 0.67
C ASN A 402 -2.43 12.02 0.71
N GLY A 403 -1.11 12.03 0.56
CA GLY A 403 -0.29 13.25 0.58
C GLY A 403 -0.10 13.88 1.95
N ALA A 404 -0.36 13.16 3.05
CA ALA A 404 0.01 13.60 4.39
C ALA A 404 1.51 13.40 4.62
N ALA A 405 2.19 14.36 5.23
CA ALA A 405 3.61 14.23 5.56
C ALA A 405 3.80 13.15 6.63
N VAL A 406 4.62 12.15 6.34
CA VAL A 406 4.95 11.04 7.26
C VAL A 406 6.29 11.30 7.93
N ALA A 407 7.31 11.64 7.13
CA ALA A 407 8.65 11.93 7.64
C ALA A 407 9.39 12.92 6.74
N THR A 408 10.38 13.60 7.29
CA THR A 408 11.29 14.47 6.55
C THR A 408 12.67 14.39 7.16
N VAL A 409 13.69 14.14 6.33
CA VAL A 409 15.08 13.96 6.77
C VAL A 409 15.99 14.78 5.86
N ASN A 410 16.91 15.53 6.45
CA ASN A 410 18.02 16.14 5.71
C ASN A 410 19.19 15.16 5.69
N THR A 411 19.63 14.76 4.50
CA THR A 411 20.71 13.78 4.32
C THR A 411 22.11 14.40 4.26
N ALA A 412 22.22 15.73 4.33
CA ALA A 412 23.51 16.41 4.41
C ALA A 412 24.21 16.11 5.75
N LEU A 413 25.45 15.60 5.69
CA LEU A 413 26.29 15.33 6.86
C LEU A 413 27.53 16.23 6.80
N GLY A 414 27.62 17.24 7.69
CA GLY A 414 28.84 18.02 7.93
C GLY A 414 29.29 18.96 6.79
N ALA A 415 29.97 20.05 7.17
CA ALA A 415 30.50 21.16 6.36
C ALA A 415 30.12 21.18 4.85
N HIS A 416 28.98 21.81 4.57
CA HIS A 416 28.59 22.51 3.34
C HIS A 416 29.39 22.18 2.06
N SER A 417 29.02 21.11 1.35
CA SER A 417 29.11 21.17 -0.11
C SER A 417 27.82 21.85 -0.61
N PRO A 418 27.87 23.11 -1.08
CA PRO A 418 26.68 23.87 -1.45
C PRO A 418 25.92 23.31 -2.67
N GLN A 419 26.41 22.20 -3.24
CA GLN A 419 25.85 21.53 -4.42
C GLN A 419 25.44 20.07 -4.15
N GLN A 420 25.41 19.64 -2.90
CA GLN A 420 24.91 18.31 -2.58
C GLN A 420 23.43 18.21 -2.94
N GLN A 421 23.06 17.17 -3.68
CA GLN A 421 21.68 16.86 -4.01
C GLN A 421 21.47 15.35 -4.07
N ILE A 422 20.29 14.92 -3.67
CA ILE A 422 19.84 13.54 -3.86
C ILE A 422 19.44 13.36 -5.32
N LEU A 423 20.02 12.35 -5.97
CA LEU A 423 19.84 12.05 -7.39
C LEU A 423 18.91 10.86 -7.63
N CYS A 424 18.81 9.94 -6.68
CA CYS A 424 17.94 8.77 -6.77
C CYS A 424 17.46 8.32 -5.39
N VAL A 425 16.32 7.65 -5.36
CA VAL A 425 15.69 7.12 -4.15
C VAL A 425 15.02 5.78 -4.43
N ALA A 426 15.04 4.86 -3.46
CA ALA A 426 14.37 3.57 -3.54
C ALA A 426 13.86 3.13 -2.15
N PHE A 427 12.72 2.45 -2.14
CA PHE A 427 12.20 1.75 -0.96
C PHE A 427 12.73 0.32 -0.90
N SER A 428 12.89 -0.22 0.31
CA SER A 428 13.02 -1.66 0.50
C SER A 428 11.76 -2.39 0.07
N THR A 429 11.93 -3.65 -0.35
CA THR A 429 10.84 -4.52 -0.80
C THR A 429 10.44 -5.58 0.25
N MET A 430 10.86 -5.39 1.50
CA MET A 430 10.44 -6.26 2.61
C MET A 430 8.95 -6.10 2.89
N TYR A 431 8.37 -6.98 3.70
CA TYR A 431 6.97 -6.87 4.09
C TYR A 431 6.70 -5.54 4.77
N GLU A 432 5.58 -4.89 4.46
CA GLU A 432 5.18 -3.57 5.01
C GLU A 432 5.24 -3.46 6.54
N TRP A 433 5.07 -4.58 7.27
CA TRP A 433 5.11 -4.61 8.73
C TRP A 433 6.51 -4.81 9.32
N ASP A 434 7.51 -5.10 8.48
CA ASP A 434 8.88 -5.33 8.91
C ASP A 434 9.53 -4.03 9.43
N PRO A 435 10.04 -4.00 10.67
CA PRO A 435 10.71 -2.82 11.22
C PRO A 435 12.01 -2.47 10.48
N ASN A 436 12.57 -3.41 9.71
CA ASN A 436 13.79 -3.22 8.93
C ASN A 436 13.55 -2.50 7.60
N ASN A 437 12.32 -2.09 7.28
CA ASN A 437 12.10 -1.31 6.07
C ASN A 437 12.92 -0.01 6.09
N VAL A 438 13.57 0.27 4.95
CA VAL A 438 14.46 1.41 4.78
C VAL A 438 14.20 2.13 3.47
N ILE A 439 14.57 3.40 3.44
CA ILE A 439 14.64 4.21 2.23
C ILE A 439 16.11 4.49 1.94
N MET A 440 16.54 4.13 0.73
CA MET A 440 17.90 4.36 0.27
C MET A 440 17.93 5.57 -0.66
N THR A 441 18.91 6.45 -0.48
CA THR A 441 19.12 7.63 -1.33
C THR A 441 20.55 7.64 -1.86
N GLY A 442 20.71 7.93 -3.14
CA GLY A 442 22.01 8.18 -3.76
C GLY A 442 22.21 9.68 -3.99
N SER A 443 23.34 10.22 -3.55
CA SER A 443 23.63 11.65 -3.59
C SER A 443 24.75 12.00 -4.59
N SER A 444 24.82 13.26 -4.99
CA SER A 444 25.85 13.77 -5.93
C SER A 444 27.28 13.69 -5.41
N ASP A 445 27.47 13.45 -4.12
CA ASP A 445 28.76 13.18 -3.48
C ASP A 445 29.23 11.72 -3.67
N GLY A 446 28.45 10.88 -4.37
CA GLY A 446 28.75 9.47 -4.57
C GLY A 446 28.42 8.58 -3.38
N VAL A 447 27.78 9.11 -2.34
CA VAL A 447 27.44 8.36 -1.12
C VAL A 447 25.99 7.89 -1.17
N VAL A 448 25.80 6.59 -0.87
CA VAL A 448 24.48 6.00 -0.62
C VAL A 448 24.16 6.09 0.86
N ARG A 449 22.98 6.64 1.19
CA ARG A 449 22.51 6.78 2.56
C ARG A 449 21.26 5.95 2.77
N VAL A 450 21.23 5.23 3.90
CA VAL A 450 20.11 4.38 4.30
C VAL A 450 19.39 5.07 5.45
N SER A 451 18.11 5.37 5.27
CA SER A 451 17.25 5.97 6.28
C SER A 451 16.26 4.93 6.77
N GLN A 452 16.18 4.73 8.08
CA GLN A 452 15.22 3.85 8.73
C GLN A 452 14.28 4.69 9.59
N ARG A 453 13.07 4.18 9.84
CA ARG A 453 12.17 4.78 10.83
C ARG A 453 12.82 4.72 12.22
N ASP A 454 12.82 5.83 12.93
CA ASP A 454 13.31 5.88 14.31
C ASP A 454 12.36 5.08 15.21
N GLU A 455 12.91 4.24 16.08
CA GLU A 455 12.12 3.48 17.06
C GLU A 455 11.46 4.41 18.08
N SER A 456 11.91 5.66 18.23
CA SER A 456 11.41 6.60 19.23
C SER A 456 10.08 7.29 18.88
N GLY A 457 9.58 7.20 17.64
CA GLY A 457 8.25 7.69 17.24
C GLY A 457 8.18 8.17 15.80
#